data_AF-A0A7J9P3Q4-F1
#
_entry.id   AF-A0A7J9P3Q4-F1
#
_cell.length_a   1.000
_cell.length_b   1.000
_cell.length_c   1.000
_cell.angle_alpha   90.00
_cell.angle_beta   90.00
_cell.angle_gamma   90.00
#
_symmetry.space_group_name_H-M   'P 1'
#
loop_
_entity.id
_entity.type
_entity.pdbx_description
1 polymer ?
#
loop_
_entity_poly.entity_id
_entity_poly.type
_entity_poly.pdbx_seq_one_letter_code
_entity_poly.pdbx_strand_id
1 'polypeptide(L)'
;MIKSSAIHSPFEAPNTISLVAGTGDANNPLNAFDMSLLKSGIGNLNLIRISSIMPPKADIIPLPKIPQGSLVPTAYGYQISEIKGETVAAGISVAIPKDKELCGLIMEYECVGGKKECEDTVRNMAKEGFEMRGWEIDEIISIASEHTVENIGCAFAAAALWYK
;
A
#
# COMPACT_ATOMS: atom_id res chain seq x y z
N MET A 1 -28.05 9.60 19.57
CA MET A 1 -27.06 8.51 19.56
C MET A 1 -25.83 9.02 18.85
N ILE A 2 -24.74 9.25 19.57
CA ILE A 2 -23.45 9.64 18.99
C ILE A 2 -22.96 8.39 18.27
N LYS A 3 -22.94 8.40 16.93
CA LYS A 3 -22.20 7.38 16.18
C LYS A 3 -20.75 7.53 16.62
N SER A 4 -20.21 6.58 17.37
CA SER A 4 -18.77 6.57 17.65
C SER A 4 -18.06 6.58 16.30
N SER A 5 -17.26 7.61 16.04
CA SER A 5 -16.41 7.56 14.86
C SER A 5 -15.38 6.47 15.11
N ALA A 6 -15.50 5.34 14.40
CA ALA A 6 -14.57 4.21 14.48
C ALA A 6 -13.09 4.63 14.29
N ILE A 7 -12.89 5.83 13.74
CA ILE A 7 -11.61 6.49 13.45
C ILE A 7 -10.69 6.64 14.69
N HIS A 8 -11.19 6.48 15.93
CA HIS A 8 -10.42 6.81 17.15
C HIS A 8 -10.46 5.79 18.30
N SER A 9 -10.93 4.56 18.10
CA SER A 9 -10.90 3.55 19.18
C SER A 9 -9.60 2.72 19.10
N PRO A 10 -8.71 2.74 20.11
CA PRO A 10 -7.53 1.88 20.14
C PRO A 10 -7.88 0.39 20.29
N PHE A 11 -9.16 0.06 20.46
CA PHE A 11 -9.66 -1.30 20.66
C PHE A 11 -10.29 -1.91 19.39
N GLU A 12 -10.51 -1.11 18.34
CA GLU A 12 -11.09 -1.60 17.08
C GLU A 12 -10.06 -1.49 15.95
N ALA A 13 -9.59 -2.64 15.49
CA ALA A 13 -8.75 -2.71 14.30
C ALA A 13 -9.54 -2.29 13.06
N PRO A 14 -8.89 -1.68 12.06
CA PRO A 14 -9.50 -1.44 10.75
C PRO A 14 -10.09 -2.73 10.17
N ASN A 15 -11.23 -2.62 9.50
CA ASN A 15 -11.97 -3.75 8.95
C ASN A 15 -12.06 -3.70 7.41
N THR A 16 -11.30 -2.80 6.79
CA THR A 16 -11.15 -2.68 5.34
C THR A 16 -9.71 -2.37 4.96
N ILE A 17 -9.34 -2.77 3.75
CA ILE A 17 -8.05 -2.49 3.12
C ILE A 17 -8.29 -2.06 1.67
N SER A 18 -7.54 -1.05 1.22
CA SER A 18 -7.57 -0.57 -0.17
C SER A 18 -6.15 -0.49 -0.70
N LEU A 19 -5.90 -1.18 -1.81
CA LEU A 19 -4.62 -1.13 -2.51
C LEU A 19 -4.63 0.05 -3.48
N VAL A 20 -3.62 0.90 -3.39
CA VAL A 20 -3.45 2.07 -4.24
C VAL A 20 -2.01 2.16 -4.72
N ALA A 21 -1.82 2.70 -5.92
CA ALA A 21 -0.50 2.95 -6.48
C ALA A 21 -0.53 4.24 -7.31
N GLY A 22 0.59 4.93 -7.38
CA GLY A 22 0.68 6.22 -8.07
C GLY A 22 2.13 6.60 -8.35
N THR A 23 2.30 7.59 -9.23
CA THR A 23 3.62 8.07 -9.63
C THR A 23 3.68 9.59 -9.60
N GLY A 24 4.86 10.14 -9.37
CA GLY A 24 5.10 11.58 -9.37
C GLY A 24 6.41 11.91 -10.05
N ASP A 25 6.48 13.08 -10.67
CA ASP A 25 7.72 13.67 -11.15
C ASP A 25 7.71 15.15 -10.78
N ALA A 26 8.76 15.64 -10.14
CA ALA A 26 8.80 17.00 -9.60
C ALA A 26 10.23 17.57 -9.55
N ASN A 27 10.36 18.76 -8.96
CA ASN A 27 11.63 19.47 -8.82
C ASN A 27 12.40 19.12 -7.53
N ASN A 28 11.83 18.31 -6.64
CA ASN A 28 12.49 17.80 -5.46
C ASN A 28 11.86 16.46 -5.01
N PRO A 29 12.57 15.63 -4.23
CA PRO A 29 12.09 14.31 -3.80
C PRO A 29 10.73 14.33 -3.09
N LEU A 30 10.51 15.28 -2.17
CA LEU A 30 9.29 15.33 -1.37
C LEU A 30 8.07 15.69 -2.23
N ASN A 31 8.21 16.60 -3.18
CA ASN A 31 7.14 16.93 -4.11
C ASN A 31 6.86 15.80 -5.11
N ALA A 32 7.87 15.00 -5.49
CA ALA A 32 7.67 13.83 -6.33
C ALA A 32 6.86 12.76 -5.57
N PHE A 33 7.20 12.55 -4.29
CA PHE A 33 6.42 11.70 -3.39
C PHE A 33 4.99 12.23 -3.18
N ASP A 34 4.81 13.53 -2.89
CA ASP A 34 3.47 14.12 -2.71
C ASP A 34 2.60 13.96 -3.98
N MET A 35 3.18 14.18 -5.16
CA MET A 35 2.48 13.95 -6.42
C MET A 35 2.07 12.47 -6.61
N SER A 36 2.91 11.52 -6.20
CA SER A 36 2.55 10.09 -6.27
C SER A 36 1.43 9.72 -5.30
N LEU A 37 1.36 10.36 -4.13
CA LEU A 37 0.23 10.24 -3.20
C LEU A 37 -1.07 10.83 -3.80
N LEU A 38 -0.98 11.99 -4.45
CA LEU A 38 -2.13 12.60 -5.13
C LEU A 38 -2.66 11.70 -6.25
N LYS A 39 -1.78 11.15 -7.09
CA LYS A 39 -2.17 10.24 -8.19
C LYS A 39 -2.67 8.88 -7.72
N SER A 40 -2.26 8.41 -6.54
CA SER A 40 -2.80 7.19 -5.91
C SER A 40 -4.13 7.42 -5.17
N GLY A 41 -4.57 8.67 -5.02
CA GLY A 41 -5.85 9.04 -4.40
C GLY A 41 -5.79 9.28 -2.88
N ILE A 42 -4.62 9.16 -2.25
CA ILE A 42 -4.44 9.31 -0.79
C ILE A 42 -3.61 10.55 -0.39
N GLY A 43 -3.30 11.45 -1.32
CA GLY A 43 -2.42 12.62 -1.09
C GLY A 43 -2.95 13.69 -0.13
N ASN A 44 -4.23 13.67 0.23
CA ASN A 44 -4.79 14.60 1.22
C ASN A 44 -5.02 13.95 2.60
N LEU A 45 -4.37 12.81 2.87
CA LEU A 45 -4.50 12.05 4.12
C LEU A 45 -3.19 12.11 4.91
N ASN A 46 -3.26 11.88 6.22
CA ASN A 46 -2.08 11.70 7.06
C ASN A 46 -1.76 10.21 7.18
N LEU A 47 -0.75 9.74 6.47
CA LEU A 47 -0.37 8.33 6.45
C LEU A 47 0.43 7.96 7.70
N ILE A 48 -0.09 7.02 8.49
CA ILE A 48 0.64 6.41 9.61
C ILE A 48 1.26 5.12 9.09
N ARG A 49 2.59 5.09 8.94
CA ARG A 49 3.28 3.87 8.49
C ARG A 49 3.12 2.77 9.52
N ILE A 50 2.66 1.59 9.07
CA ILE A 50 2.54 0.38 9.88
C ILE A 50 3.46 -0.72 9.36
N SER A 51 3.61 -1.81 10.13
CA SER A 51 4.55 -2.88 9.81
C SER A 51 4.15 -3.67 8.56
N SER A 52 3.04 -4.44 8.58
CA SER A 52 2.50 -5.16 7.40
C SER A 52 1.38 -6.20 7.68
N ILE A 53 0.38 -5.89 8.51
CA ILE A 53 -0.68 -6.88 8.84
C ILE A 53 -2.06 -6.36 8.39
N MET A 54 -2.77 -7.18 7.62
CA MET A 54 -4.21 -7.00 7.36
C MET A 54 -4.99 -7.67 8.49
N PRO A 55 -5.84 -6.94 9.25
CA PRO A 55 -6.64 -7.53 10.32
C PRO A 55 -7.50 -8.71 9.82
N PRO A 56 -7.74 -9.74 10.66
CA PRO A 56 -8.62 -10.84 10.30
C PRO A 56 -9.98 -10.33 9.82
N LYS A 57 -10.53 -10.96 8.78
CA LYS A 57 -11.86 -10.65 8.21
C LYS A 57 -12.00 -9.21 7.66
N ALA A 58 -10.91 -8.49 7.47
CA ALA A 58 -10.95 -7.20 6.78
C ALA A 58 -11.33 -7.40 5.30
N ASP A 59 -12.20 -6.54 4.78
CA ASP A 59 -12.61 -6.59 3.38
C ASP A 59 -11.62 -5.81 2.50
N ILE A 60 -11.27 -6.37 1.36
CA ILE A 60 -10.60 -5.62 0.29
C ILE A 60 -11.68 -4.84 -0.47
N ILE A 61 -11.57 -3.52 -0.43
CA ILE A 61 -12.52 -2.62 -1.10
C ILE A 61 -11.78 -1.57 -1.93
N PRO A 62 -12.44 -1.00 -2.97
CA PRO A 62 -11.97 0.24 -3.58
C PRO A 62 -11.78 1.33 -2.52
N LEU A 63 -10.80 2.21 -2.71
CA LEU A 63 -10.50 3.30 -1.79
C LEU A 63 -11.78 4.11 -1.47
N PRO A 64 -12.26 4.12 -0.21
CA PRO A 64 -13.43 4.89 0.15
C PRO A 64 -13.11 6.39 0.13
N LYS A 65 -14.16 7.22 0.16
CA LYS A 65 -13.98 8.66 0.36
C LYS A 65 -13.58 8.92 1.82
N ILE A 66 -12.28 9.02 2.07
CA ILE A 66 -11.72 9.33 3.39
C ILE A 66 -11.68 10.86 3.59
N PRO A 67 -12.12 11.41 4.74
CA PRO A 67 -11.99 12.84 5.02
C PRO A 67 -10.54 13.31 4.97
N GLN A 68 -10.31 14.49 4.38
CA GLN A 68 -8.99 15.09 4.31
C GLN A 68 -8.39 15.28 5.72
N GLY A 69 -7.08 15.03 5.86
CA GLY A 69 -6.37 15.11 7.14
C GLY A 69 -6.60 13.93 8.08
N SER A 70 -7.39 12.93 7.71
CA SER A 70 -7.57 11.70 8.52
C SER A 70 -6.24 10.99 8.74
N LEU A 71 -6.07 10.43 9.94
CA LEU A 71 -4.97 9.54 10.29
C LEU A 71 -5.28 8.14 9.73
N VAL A 72 -4.51 7.69 8.75
CA VAL A 72 -4.76 6.43 8.03
C VAL A 72 -3.60 5.46 8.22
N PRO A 73 -3.77 4.36 8.98
CA PRO A 73 -2.79 3.29 9.03
C PRO A 73 -2.54 2.75 7.63
N THR A 74 -1.30 2.83 7.16
CA THR A 74 -0.94 2.55 5.76
C THR A 74 0.38 1.80 5.71
N ALA A 75 0.39 0.60 5.14
CA ALA A 75 1.63 -0.06 4.75
C ALA A 75 1.99 0.42 3.34
N TYR A 76 3.22 0.86 3.10
CA TYR A 76 3.61 1.42 1.81
C TYR A 76 5.10 1.31 1.54
N GLY A 77 5.42 1.17 0.26
CA GLY A 77 6.76 1.23 -0.31
C GLY A 77 6.81 2.32 -1.38
N TYR A 78 7.98 2.93 -1.54
CA TYR A 78 8.18 3.95 -2.57
C TYR A 78 9.65 4.03 -2.98
N GLN A 79 9.88 4.24 -4.27
CA GLN A 79 11.20 4.50 -4.82
C GLN A 79 11.24 5.90 -5.41
N ILE A 80 12.25 6.68 -5.03
CA ILE A 80 12.57 7.96 -5.66
C ILE A 80 13.87 7.80 -6.45
N SER A 81 13.94 8.45 -7.61
CA SER A 81 15.18 8.59 -8.36
C SER A 81 15.31 9.99 -8.96
N GLU A 82 16.54 10.52 -8.92
CA GLU A 82 16.94 11.77 -9.56
C GLU A 82 17.69 11.52 -10.89
N ILE A 83 17.75 10.26 -11.33
CA ILE A 83 18.47 9.86 -12.54
C ILE A 83 17.50 9.88 -13.72
N LYS A 84 17.60 10.91 -14.56
CA LYS A 84 16.80 11.02 -15.77
C LYS A 84 16.91 9.78 -16.67
N GLY A 85 15.77 9.22 -17.06
CA GLY A 85 15.65 8.02 -17.89
C GLY A 85 15.69 6.70 -17.11
N GLU A 86 16.00 6.72 -15.81
CA GLU A 86 15.88 5.53 -14.95
C GLU A 86 14.41 5.17 -14.78
N THR A 87 14.09 3.87 -14.73
CA THR A 87 12.73 3.40 -14.42
C THR A 87 12.72 2.89 -12.99
N VAL A 88 11.82 3.44 -12.19
CA VAL A 88 11.57 3.03 -10.81
C VAL A 88 10.17 2.46 -10.68
N ALA A 89 10.01 1.48 -9.80
CA ALA A 89 8.72 0.85 -9.53
C ALA A 89 8.50 0.63 -8.03
N ALA A 90 7.24 0.57 -7.64
CA ALA A 90 6.81 0.20 -6.31
C ALA A 90 5.58 -0.70 -6.40
N GLY A 91 5.58 -1.75 -5.59
CA GLY A 91 4.54 -2.78 -5.53
C GLY A 91 4.09 -3.02 -4.10
N ILE A 92 2.81 -3.36 -3.94
CA ILE A 92 2.22 -3.80 -2.69
C ILE A 92 1.41 -5.07 -2.97
N SER A 93 1.47 -6.05 -2.07
CA SER A 93 0.59 -7.21 -2.12
C SER A 93 -0.02 -7.53 -0.77
N VAL A 94 -1.12 -8.27 -0.80
CA VAL A 94 -1.79 -8.80 0.39
C VAL A 94 -2.08 -10.26 0.16
N ALA A 95 -1.43 -11.13 0.93
CA ALA A 95 -1.78 -12.54 1.02
C ALA A 95 -2.91 -12.73 2.04
N ILE A 96 -4.00 -13.35 1.58
CA ILE A 96 -5.23 -13.57 2.34
C ILE A 96 -5.24 -15.04 2.80
N PRO A 97 -5.50 -15.32 4.08
CA PRO A 97 -5.56 -16.69 4.56
C PRO A 97 -6.87 -17.39 4.15
N LYS A 98 -6.79 -18.71 3.95
CA LYS A 98 -7.98 -19.57 3.86
C LYS A 98 -8.75 -19.58 5.19
N ASP A 99 -8.04 -19.70 6.30
CA ASP A 99 -8.61 -19.55 7.63
C ASP A 99 -8.86 -18.07 7.92
N LYS A 100 -10.14 -17.68 7.95
CA LYS A 100 -10.56 -16.28 8.14
C LYS A 100 -10.36 -15.76 9.56
N GLU A 101 -9.99 -16.61 10.52
CA GLU A 101 -9.58 -16.17 11.86
C GLU A 101 -8.12 -15.67 11.90
N LEU A 102 -7.30 -16.02 10.89
CA LEU A 102 -5.94 -15.53 10.76
C LEU A 102 -5.91 -14.13 10.12
N CYS A 103 -4.82 -13.41 10.35
CA CYS A 103 -4.57 -12.14 9.68
C CYS A 103 -4.03 -12.37 8.25
N GLY A 104 -4.21 -11.38 7.39
CA GLY A 104 -3.48 -11.30 6.14
C GLY A 104 -2.10 -10.69 6.32
N LEU A 105 -1.23 -10.95 5.35
CA LEU A 105 0.13 -10.43 5.31
C LEU A 105 0.24 -9.44 4.17
N ILE A 106 0.61 -8.21 4.51
CA ILE A 106 0.93 -7.18 3.54
C ILE A 106 2.44 -7.30 3.25
N MET A 107 2.84 -7.04 2.00
CA MET A 107 4.25 -6.87 1.64
C MET A 107 4.35 -5.68 0.72
N GLU A 108 5.34 -4.82 0.98
CA GLU A 108 5.82 -3.81 0.05
C GLU A 108 7.14 -4.22 -0.62
N TYR A 109 7.35 -3.76 -1.84
CA TYR A 109 8.63 -3.84 -2.53
C TYR A 109 8.80 -2.63 -3.42
N GLU A 110 10.04 -2.13 -3.51
CA GLU A 110 10.39 -1.05 -4.41
C GLU A 110 11.73 -1.34 -5.08
N CYS A 111 11.87 -0.94 -6.34
CA CYS A 111 13.06 -1.26 -7.12
C CYS A 111 13.34 -0.24 -8.23
N VAL A 112 14.60 -0.21 -8.67
CA VAL A 112 14.94 0.25 -10.01
C VAL A 112 14.65 -0.89 -10.98
N GLY A 113 13.68 -0.71 -11.86
CA GLY A 113 13.13 -1.76 -12.69
C GLY A 113 11.68 -1.50 -13.10
N GLY A 114 11.11 -2.43 -13.86
CA GLY A 114 9.75 -2.31 -14.38
C GLY A 114 8.70 -2.81 -13.39
N LYS A 115 7.46 -2.37 -13.61
CA LYS A 115 6.26 -2.71 -12.84
C LYS A 115 6.08 -4.20 -12.67
N LYS A 116 6.25 -4.97 -13.75
CA LYS A 116 5.98 -6.41 -13.75
C LYS A 116 6.90 -7.16 -12.79
N GLU A 117 8.21 -6.91 -12.86
CA GLU A 117 9.20 -7.54 -11.98
C GLU A 117 8.97 -7.15 -10.52
N CYS A 118 8.65 -5.87 -10.28
CA CYS A 118 8.31 -5.38 -8.95
C CYS A 118 7.07 -6.09 -8.38
N GLU A 119 6.02 -6.23 -9.18
CA GLU A 119 4.78 -6.90 -8.79
C GLU A 119 4.97 -8.41 -8.57
N ASP A 120 5.69 -9.10 -9.45
CA ASP A 120 6.01 -10.52 -9.30
C ASP A 120 6.84 -10.76 -8.01
N THR A 121 7.78 -9.86 -7.71
CA THR A 121 8.61 -9.94 -6.49
C THR A 121 7.79 -9.78 -5.22
N VAL A 122 6.96 -8.73 -5.13
CA VAL A 122 6.17 -8.48 -3.91
C VAL A 122 5.13 -9.59 -3.67
N ARG A 123 4.57 -10.18 -4.73
CA ARG A 123 3.68 -11.36 -4.62
C ARG A 123 4.42 -12.57 -4.07
N ASN A 124 5.64 -12.82 -4.51
CA ASN A 124 6.48 -13.90 -3.99
C ASN A 124 6.85 -13.67 -2.52
N MET A 125 7.17 -12.44 -2.12
CA MET A 125 7.42 -12.10 -0.71
C MET A 125 6.22 -12.42 0.18
N ALA A 126 5.00 -12.11 -0.26
CA ALA A 126 3.80 -12.42 0.52
C ALA A 126 3.54 -13.94 0.60
N LYS A 127 3.82 -14.66 -0.49
CA LYS A 127 3.76 -16.12 -0.51
C LYS A 127 4.76 -16.75 0.46
N GLU A 128 6.04 -16.38 0.38
CA GLU A 128 7.09 -16.85 1.29
C GLU A 128 6.76 -16.51 2.74
N GLY A 129 6.22 -15.32 3.00
CA GLY A 129 5.80 -14.92 4.34
C GLY A 129 4.69 -15.80 4.94
N PHE A 130 3.80 -16.35 4.11
CA PHE A 130 2.81 -17.34 4.52
C PHE A 130 3.42 -18.73 4.71
N GLU A 131 4.32 -19.15 3.82
CA GLU A 131 5.06 -20.41 3.93
C GLU A 131 5.87 -20.46 5.24
N MET A 132 6.53 -19.37 5.62
CA MET A 132 7.24 -19.23 6.91
C MET A 132 6.34 -19.38 8.13
N ARG A 133 5.05 -19.08 7.99
CA ARG A 133 4.04 -19.20 9.06
C ARG A 133 3.32 -20.55 9.05
N GLY A 134 3.53 -21.36 8.01
CA GLY A 134 2.79 -22.60 7.79
C GLY A 134 1.30 -22.36 7.52
N TRP A 135 0.94 -21.22 6.93
CA TRP A 135 -0.46 -20.85 6.66
C TRP A 135 -0.85 -21.13 5.22
N GLU A 136 -2.11 -21.51 4.99
CA GLU A 136 -2.65 -21.68 3.65
C GLU A 136 -3.16 -20.35 3.09
N ILE A 137 -2.74 -20.06 1.86
CA ILE A 137 -3.18 -18.88 1.10
C ILE A 137 -4.49 -19.20 0.38
N ASP A 138 -5.46 -18.30 0.51
CA ASP A 138 -6.67 -18.26 -0.30
C ASP A 138 -6.40 -17.55 -1.62
N GLU A 139 -5.91 -16.31 -1.52
CA GLU A 139 -5.59 -15.46 -2.66
C GLU A 139 -4.44 -14.51 -2.30
N ILE A 140 -3.68 -14.10 -3.32
CA ILE A 140 -2.76 -12.96 -3.23
C ILE A 140 -3.25 -11.90 -4.22
N ILE A 141 -3.64 -10.75 -3.69
CA ILE A 141 -3.93 -9.56 -4.49
C ILE A 141 -2.71 -8.64 -4.49
N SER A 142 -2.52 -7.88 -5.56
CA SER A 142 -1.39 -6.97 -5.70
C SER A 142 -1.73 -5.79 -6.60
N ILE A 143 -0.95 -4.72 -6.45
CA ILE A 143 -0.87 -3.62 -7.41
C ILE A 143 0.55 -3.08 -7.42
N ALA A 144 0.98 -2.57 -8.57
CA ALA A 144 2.23 -1.86 -8.71
C ALA A 144 2.12 -0.65 -9.64
N SER A 145 3.04 0.30 -9.45
CA SER A 145 3.29 1.45 -10.32
C SER A 145 4.72 1.44 -10.82
N GLU A 146 4.95 2.00 -12.01
CA GLU A 146 6.28 2.30 -12.54
C GLU A 146 6.33 3.71 -13.09
N HIS A 147 7.49 4.34 -13.01
CA HIS A 147 7.75 5.68 -13.53
C HIS A 147 9.13 5.74 -14.17
N THR A 148 9.20 6.23 -15.42
CA THR A 148 10.46 6.60 -16.06
C THR A 148 10.76 8.06 -15.73
N VAL A 149 11.85 8.30 -15.04
CA VAL A 149 12.22 9.60 -14.47
C VAL A 149 12.47 10.64 -15.57
N GLU A 150 11.77 11.77 -15.51
CA GLU A 150 11.99 12.92 -16.37
C GLU A 150 12.86 13.97 -15.69
N ASN A 151 12.62 14.24 -14.40
CA ASN A 151 13.42 15.12 -13.56
C ASN A 151 13.77 14.48 -12.20
N ILE A 152 12.81 14.41 -11.26
CA ILE A 152 12.95 13.65 -10.02
C ILE A 152 11.65 12.85 -9.86
N GLY A 153 11.75 11.55 -10.12
CA GLY A 153 10.61 10.65 -10.22
C GLY A 153 10.37 9.86 -8.93
N CYS A 154 9.12 9.51 -8.68
CA CYS A 154 8.70 8.65 -7.58
C CYS A 154 7.68 7.62 -8.06
N ALA A 155 7.91 6.35 -7.75
CA ALA A 155 6.91 5.30 -7.78
C ALA A 155 6.45 4.98 -6.36
N PHE A 156 5.15 4.78 -6.17
CA PHE A 156 4.52 4.55 -4.87
C PHE A 156 3.46 3.45 -4.96
N ALA A 157 3.40 2.60 -3.94
CA ALA A 157 2.34 1.62 -3.74
C ALA A 157 2.03 1.44 -2.26
N ALA A 158 0.74 1.26 -1.93
CA ALA A 158 0.28 1.20 -0.56
C ALA A 158 -0.97 0.35 -0.36
N ALA A 159 -1.10 -0.16 0.85
CA ALA A 159 -2.31 -0.73 1.42
C ALA A 159 -2.80 0.20 2.53
N ALA A 160 -3.86 0.97 2.24
CA ALA A 160 -4.51 1.86 3.19
C ALA A 160 -5.59 1.11 3.96
N LEU A 161 -5.50 1.11 5.30
CA LEU A 161 -6.48 0.45 6.16
C LEU A 161 -7.50 1.48 6.66
N TRP A 162 -8.78 1.10 6.63
CA TRP A 162 -9.87 1.98 7.02
C TRP A 162 -11.04 1.23 7.67
N TYR A 163 -12.11 1.96 7.95
CA TYR A 163 -13.32 1.48 8.61
C TYR A 163 -14.54 1.56 7.67
N LYS A 164 -15.31 0.47 7.58
CA LYS A 164 -16.68 0.42 7.03
C LYS A 164 -17.73 0.54 8.13
#